data_AF-A0A957B8G1-F1
#
_entry.id   AF-A0A957B8G1-F1
#
_cell.length_a   1.000
_cell.length_b   1.000
_cell.length_c   1.000
_cell.angle_alpha   90.00
_cell.angle_beta   90.00
_cell.angle_gamma   90.00
#
_symmetry.space_group_name_H-M   'P 1'
#
loop_
_entity.id
_entity.type
_entity.pdbx_description
1 polymer ?
#
loop_
_entity_poly.entity_id
_entity_poly.type
_entity_poly.pdbx_seq_one_letter_code
_entity_poly.pdbx_strand_id
1 'polypeptide(L)'
;TGILGSEDEMAAAAGLDAAPDGAWPTMKDDRIDAIVALIPAMWFTEPVDLEAISIPTLVMNGSAETMGASEDEVVAMYNHLAGEKALVTFIGGDTGVLGGDIPGPAHDFPGWAHFVYDPVWNLERSADLTSHFVTAFLLTQFFGDEAAAAALSAAAVQFPGIIYDTNGF
;
A
#
# COMPACT_ATOMS: atom_id res chain seq x y z
N THR A 1 -8.85 22.27 6.32
CA THR A 1 -8.81 22.94 5.00
C THR A 1 -8.16 21.96 4.05
N GLY A 2 -9.00 21.20 3.34
CA GLY A 2 -8.56 20.12 2.47
C GLY A 2 -7.85 20.66 1.22
N ILE A 3 -7.40 19.73 0.38
CA ILE A 3 -6.71 19.88 -0.92
C ILE A 3 -7.43 20.83 -1.92
N LEU A 4 -8.58 21.38 -1.56
CA LEU A 4 -9.33 22.37 -2.31
C LEU A 4 -8.62 23.74 -2.23
N GLY A 5 -8.14 24.25 -3.36
CA GLY A 5 -7.51 25.56 -3.51
C GLY A 5 -6.14 25.58 -4.20
N SER A 6 -5.54 24.42 -4.50
CA SER A 6 -4.27 24.29 -5.22
C SER A 6 -4.43 23.63 -6.60
N GLU A 7 -5.65 23.52 -7.11
CA GLU A 7 -5.95 22.82 -8.37
C GLU A 7 -5.22 23.44 -9.57
N ASP A 8 -5.09 24.77 -9.61
CA ASP A 8 -4.36 25.48 -10.66
C ASP A 8 -2.84 25.20 -10.59
N GLU A 9 -2.27 25.10 -9.38
CA GLU A 9 -0.86 24.75 -9.17
C GLU A 9 -0.59 23.31 -9.59
N MET A 10 -1.50 22.39 -9.23
CA MET A 10 -1.45 20.99 -9.65
C MET A 10 -1.57 20.86 -11.18
N ALA A 11 -2.43 21.67 -11.81
CA ALA A 11 -2.62 21.68 -13.26
C ALA A 11 -1.34 22.13 -13.96
N ALA A 12 -0.76 23.24 -13.52
CA ALA A 12 0.52 23.72 -14.04
C ALA A 12 1.65 22.69 -13.85
N ALA A 13 1.73 22.03 -12.69
CA ALA A 13 2.71 20.99 -12.42
C ALA A 13 2.53 19.75 -13.31
N ALA A 14 1.29 19.42 -13.65
CA ALA A 14 0.94 18.35 -14.59
C ALA A 14 1.07 18.76 -16.07
N GLY A 15 1.47 20.01 -16.36
CA GLY A 15 1.57 20.53 -17.72
C GLY A 15 0.23 20.81 -18.39
N LEU A 16 -0.82 21.06 -17.60
CA LEU A 16 -2.17 21.41 -18.04
C LEU A 16 -2.40 22.91 -17.93
N ASP A 17 -3.21 23.45 -18.84
CA ASP A 17 -3.58 24.87 -18.84
C ASP A 17 -4.55 25.26 -17.71
N ALA A 18 -5.34 24.28 -17.22
CA ALA A 18 -6.28 24.42 -16.12
C ALA A 18 -6.58 23.06 -15.50
N ALA A 19 -7.13 23.05 -14.28
CA ALA A 19 -7.63 21.83 -13.67
C ALA A 19 -8.77 21.23 -14.52
N PRO A 20 -8.76 19.91 -14.79
CA PRO A 20 -9.81 19.28 -15.57
C PRO A 20 -11.14 19.25 -14.79
N ASP A 21 -12.24 19.44 -15.50
CA ASP A 21 -13.61 19.28 -14.95
C ASP A 21 -13.95 17.82 -14.56
N GLY A 22 -13.06 16.87 -14.87
CA GLY A 22 -13.20 15.44 -14.61
C GLY A 22 -11.90 14.82 -14.09
N ALA A 23 -11.68 13.52 -14.38
CA ALA A 23 -10.47 12.85 -13.96
C ALA A 23 -9.21 13.54 -14.51
N TRP A 24 -8.18 13.62 -13.67
CA TRP A 24 -6.85 14.04 -14.10
C TRP A 24 -6.30 13.06 -15.14
N PRO A 25 -5.55 13.53 -16.15
CA PRO A 25 -4.86 12.62 -17.05
C PRO A 25 -3.94 11.71 -16.25
N THR A 26 -3.76 10.48 -16.75
CA THR A 26 -2.88 9.54 -16.08
C THR A 26 -1.47 10.12 -15.92
N MET A 27 -0.94 10.04 -14.71
CA MET A 27 0.46 10.33 -14.40
C MET A 27 1.31 9.05 -14.50
N LYS A 28 0.82 8.03 -15.21
CA LYS A 28 1.56 6.79 -15.44
C LYS A 28 2.92 7.11 -16.04
N ASP A 29 3.95 6.53 -15.44
CA ASP A 29 5.30 6.53 -15.96
C ASP A 29 5.64 5.11 -16.41
N ASP A 30 5.87 4.92 -17.72
CA ASP A 30 6.17 3.60 -18.30
C ASP A 30 7.50 3.01 -17.81
N ARG A 31 8.30 3.76 -17.04
CA ARG A 31 9.52 3.28 -16.39
C ARG A 31 9.27 2.61 -15.03
N ILE A 32 8.03 2.60 -14.54
CA ILE A 32 7.67 1.93 -13.28
C ILE A 32 7.38 0.46 -13.59
N ASP A 33 8.25 -0.41 -13.08
CA ASP A 33 8.17 -1.86 -13.32
C ASP A 33 7.48 -2.63 -12.17
N ALA A 34 7.34 -2.03 -10.98
CA ALA A 34 6.70 -2.65 -9.82
C ALA A 34 6.14 -1.59 -8.85
N ILE A 35 5.07 -1.93 -8.14
CA ILE A 35 4.41 -1.05 -7.15
C ILE A 35 4.39 -1.74 -5.78
N VAL A 36 4.72 -0.99 -4.73
CA VAL A 36 4.49 -1.38 -3.33
C VAL A 36 3.56 -0.35 -2.70
N ALA A 37 2.33 -0.75 -2.41
CA ALA A 37 1.30 0.08 -1.79
C ALA A 37 1.18 -0.24 -0.30
N LEU A 38 1.65 0.68 0.55
CA LEU A 38 1.61 0.54 2.02
C LEU A 38 0.48 1.42 2.57
N ILE A 39 -0.47 0.82 3.29
CA ILE A 39 -1.71 1.49 3.76
C ILE A 39 -2.34 2.35 2.64
N PRO A 40 -2.65 1.78 1.46
CA PRO A 40 -3.18 2.59 0.36
C PRO A 40 -4.53 3.18 0.77
N ALA A 41 -4.62 4.51 0.71
CA ALA A 41 -5.89 5.19 0.90
C ALA A 41 -6.63 5.29 -0.43
N MET A 42 -7.88 4.83 -0.45
CA MET A 42 -8.79 5.05 -1.55
C MET A 42 -9.96 5.89 -1.07
N TRP A 43 -9.86 7.20 -1.24
CA TRP A 43 -10.98 8.12 -0.98
C TRP A 43 -11.78 8.44 -2.26
N PHE A 44 -11.78 7.53 -3.23
CA PHE A 44 -12.46 7.77 -4.49
C PHE A 44 -13.98 7.63 -4.31
N THR A 45 -14.69 8.72 -4.59
CA THR A 45 -16.16 8.74 -4.62
C THR A 45 -16.73 8.28 -5.97
N GLU A 46 -15.87 8.08 -6.97
CA GLU A 46 -16.21 7.69 -8.34
C GLU A 46 -15.48 6.39 -8.71
N PRO A 47 -16.02 5.57 -9.63
CA PRO A 47 -15.37 4.34 -10.07
C PRO A 47 -13.98 4.63 -10.68
N VAL A 48 -12.93 4.04 -10.11
CA VAL A 48 -11.59 4.06 -10.69
C VAL A 48 -11.38 2.76 -11.46
N ASP A 49 -10.99 2.87 -12.74
CA ASP A 49 -10.58 1.72 -13.52
C ASP A 49 -9.16 1.29 -13.11
N LEU A 50 -9.08 0.46 -12.07
CA LEU A 50 -7.84 -0.14 -11.62
C LEU A 50 -7.42 -1.35 -12.46
N GLU A 51 -8.28 -1.84 -13.38
CA GLU A 51 -7.96 -2.95 -14.28
C GLU A 51 -6.91 -2.52 -15.31
N ALA A 52 -6.78 -1.21 -15.57
CA ALA A 52 -5.69 -0.64 -16.36
C ALA A 52 -4.31 -0.77 -15.69
N ILE A 53 -4.24 -1.08 -14.39
CA ILE A 53 -2.98 -1.29 -13.66
C ILE A 53 -2.55 -2.74 -13.81
N SER A 54 -1.72 -2.99 -14.83
CA SER A 54 -1.09 -4.28 -15.09
C SER A 54 0.32 -4.42 -14.50
N ILE A 55 0.82 -3.38 -13.83
CA ILE A 55 2.14 -3.40 -13.20
C ILE A 55 2.09 -4.33 -11.98
N PRO A 56 3.07 -5.23 -11.79
CA PRO A 56 3.17 -6.05 -10.60
C PRO A 56 3.02 -5.22 -9.32
N THR A 57 2.15 -5.63 -8.41
CA THR A 57 1.77 -4.81 -7.25
C THR A 57 1.70 -5.62 -5.95
N LEU A 58 2.50 -5.23 -4.96
CA LEU A 58 2.35 -5.67 -3.58
C LEU A 58 1.50 -4.66 -2.81
N VAL A 59 0.42 -5.14 -2.20
CA VAL A 59 -0.47 -4.34 -1.33
C VAL A 59 -0.29 -4.80 0.11
N MET A 60 -0.12 -3.86 1.04
CA MET A 60 0.03 -4.15 2.46
C MET A 60 -0.87 -3.26 3.31
N ASN A 61 -1.63 -3.84 4.24
CA ASN A 61 -2.57 -3.12 5.09
C ASN A 61 -2.74 -3.72 6.49
N GLY A 62 -3.28 -2.94 7.43
CA GLY A 62 -3.81 -3.42 8.70
C GLY A 62 -5.32 -3.67 8.64
N SER A 63 -5.80 -4.78 9.23
CA SER A 63 -7.24 -5.14 9.21
C SER A 63 -8.10 -4.28 10.14
N ALA A 64 -7.49 -3.43 10.98
CA ALA A 64 -8.16 -2.54 11.91
C ALA A 64 -7.73 -1.07 11.71
N GLU A 65 -7.34 -0.72 10.49
CA GLU A 65 -6.99 0.64 10.04
C GLU A 65 -8.08 1.65 10.41
N THR A 66 -7.70 2.74 11.09
CA THR A 66 -8.62 3.77 11.58
C THR A 66 -8.47 5.15 10.93
N MET A 67 -7.39 5.39 10.18
CA MET A 67 -7.08 6.68 9.53
C MET A 67 -7.23 6.64 8.01
N GLY A 68 -6.96 5.49 7.41
CA GLY A 68 -6.93 5.27 5.97
C GLY A 68 -8.20 4.66 5.40
N ALA A 69 -8.02 3.83 4.37
CA ALA A 69 -9.09 3.01 3.82
C ALA A 69 -9.36 1.80 4.73
N SER A 70 -10.62 1.39 4.82
CA SER A 70 -11.01 0.14 5.47
C SER A 70 -10.40 -1.09 4.77
N GLU A 71 -10.32 -2.21 5.48
CA GLU A 71 -9.87 -3.48 4.90
C GLU A 71 -10.67 -3.85 3.66
N ASP A 72 -11.99 -3.70 3.70
CA ASP A 72 -12.87 -4.01 2.56
C ASP A 72 -12.56 -3.16 1.33
N GLU A 73 -12.24 -1.88 1.51
CA GLU A 73 -11.83 -0.99 0.42
C GLU A 73 -10.49 -1.41 -0.17
N VAL A 74 -9.51 -1.76 0.67
CA VAL A 74 -8.20 -2.24 0.20
C VAL A 74 -8.33 -3.59 -0.53
N VAL A 75 -9.17 -4.51 -0.03
CA VAL A 75 -9.45 -5.78 -0.70
C VAL A 75 -10.15 -5.54 -2.04
N ALA A 76 -11.11 -4.60 -2.09
CA ALA A 76 -11.75 -4.23 -3.35
C ALA A 76 -10.74 -3.65 -4.35
N MET A 77 -9.85 -2.77 -3.92
CA MET A 77 -8.74 -2.24 -4.75
C MET A 77 -7.93 -3.39 -5.34
N TYR A 78 -7.43 -4.27 -4.47
CA TYR A 78 -6.58 -5.39 -4.85
C TYR A 78 -7.28 -6.30 -5.87
N ASN A 79 -8.57 -6.58 -5.69
CA ASN A 79 -9.34 -7.42 -6.60
C ASN A 79 -9.44 -6.84 -8.02
N HIS A 80 -9.47 -5.51 -8.17
CA HIS A 80 -9.53 -4.84 -9.47
C HIS A 80 -8.17 -4.71 -10.18
N LEU A 81 -7.04 -4.95 -9.52
CA LEU A 81 -5.73 -4.94 -10.19
C LEU A 81 -5.61 -6.11 -11.19
N ALA A 82 -5.06 -5.85 -12.38
CA ALA A 82 -4.96 -6.86 -13.45
C ALA A 82 -3.62 -7.59 -13.52
N GLY A 83 -2.54 -6.99 -13.00
CA GLY A 83 -1.19 -7.55 -13.01
C GLY A 83 -0.96 -8.67 -11.99
N GLU A 84 0.27 -9.17 -11.94
CA GLU A 84 0.76 -9.98 -10.82
C GLU A 84 0.56 -9.19 -9.53
N LYS A 85 0.01 -9.82 -8.50
CA LYS A 85 -0.36 -9.11 -7.29
C LYS A 85 -0.30 -9.97 -6.06
N ALA A 86 0.03 -9.34 -4.93
CA ALA A 86 -0.05 -9.95 -3.62
C ALA A 86 -0.67 -8.97 -2.61
N LEU A 87 -1.46 -9.48 -1.68
CA LEU A 87 -2.05 -8.75 -0.57
C LEU A 87 -1.58 -9.34 0.74
N VAL A 88 -0.99 -8.49 1.59
CA VAL A 88 -0.59 -8.82 2.95
C VAL A 88 -1.42 -8.00 3.92
N THR A 89 -2.30 -8.65 4.67
CA THR A 89 -3.09 -7.99 5.73
C THR A 89 -2.61 -8.41 7.11
N PHE A 90 -2.22 -7.44 7.93
CA PHE A 90 -1.88 -7.60 9.33
C PHE A 90 -3.17 -7.60 10.17
N ILE A 91 -3.58 -8.78 10.67
CA ILE A 91 -4.81 -8.93 11.45
C ILE A 91 -4.73 -8.04 12.70
N GLY A 92 -5.73 -7.18 12.89
CA GLY A 92 -5.84 -6.26 14.02
C GLY A 92 -4.88 -5.08 13.99
N GLY A 93 -4.07 -4.94 12.94
CA GLY A 93 -3.15 -3.80 12.79
C GLY A 93 -3.88 -2.52 12.39
N ASP A 94 -3.45 -1.39 12.95
CA ASP A 94 -3.86 -0.02 12.60
C ASP A 94 -2.76 0.66 11.74
N THR A 95 -2.89 1.95 11.42
CA THR A 95 -1.99 2.70 10.51
C THR A 95 -0.50 2.51 10.81
N GLY A 96 -0.14 2.47 12.08
CA GLY A 96 1.24 2.35 12.55
C GLY A 96 1.87 0.97 12.30
N VAL A 97 1.09 -0.06 11.97
CA VAL A 97 1.60 -1.43 11.82
C VAL A 97 2.69 -1.54 10.75
N LEU A 98 2.65 -0.71 9.71
CA LEU A 98 3.67 -0.65 8.65
C LEU A 98 4.70 0.49 8.83
N GLY A 99 4.52 1.36 9.83
CA GLY A 99 5.39 2.51 10.08
C GLY A 99 6.72 2.15 10.74
N GLY A 100 6.80 0.96 11.36
CA GLY A 100 7.92 0.56 12.20
C GLY A 100 7.99 1.36 13.51
N ASP A 101 9.06 1.14 14.28
CA ASP A 101 9.29 1.91 15.51
C ASP A 101 9.78 3.31 15.14
N ILE A 102 8.95 4.35 15.37
CA ILE A 102 9.28 5.74 15.08
C ILE A 102 9.97 6.33 16.31
N PRO A 103 11.30 6.55 16.30
CA PRO A 103 11.99 7.00 17.49
C PRO A 103 11.69 8.47 17.82
N GLY A 104 11.72 8.78 19.12
CA GLY A 104 11.79 10.15 19.62
C GLY A 104 10.45 10.74 20.06
N PRO A 105 10.31 12.08 20.07
CA PRO A 105 9.21 12.78 20.73
C PRO A 105 7.84 12.58 20.05
N ALA A 106 7.78 11.85 18.92
CA ALA A 106 6.53 11.52 18.24
C ALA A 106 5.57 10.73 19.14
N HIS A 107 6.08 9.89 20.05
CA HIS A 107 5.27 9.21 21.07
C HIS A 107 4.61 10.18 22.06
N ASP A 108 5.20 11.35 22.27
CA ASP A 108 4.71 12.36 23.21
C ASP A 108 3.72 13.34 22.54
N PHE A 109 3.54 13.27 21.22
CA PHE A 109 2.61 14.13 20.50
C PHE A 109 1.16 13.66 20.68
N PRO A 110 0.28 14.48 21.28
CA PRO A 110 -1.12 14.11 21.46
C PRO A 110 -1.80 13.84 20.11
N GLY A 111 -2.48 12.69 20.01
CA GLY A 111 -3.19 12.27 18.79
C GLY A 111 -2.36 11.50 17.77
N TRP A 112 -1.06 11.26 18.03
CA TRP A 112 -0.17 10.54 17.11
C TRP A 112 -0.04 9.05 17.41
N ALA A 113 -0.74 8.55 18.44
CA ALA A 113 -0.64 7.15 18.89
C ALA A 113 -0.82 6.14 17.75
N HIS A 114 -1.77 6.38 16.83
CA HIS A 114 -2.07 5.50 15.70
C HIS A 114 -0.91 5.34 14.69
N PHE A 115 0.10 6.22 14.71
CA PHE A 115 1.27 6.14 13.81
C PHE A 115 2.50 5.52 14.46
N VAL A 116 2.58 5.54 15.79
CA VAL A 116 3.78 5.20 16.56
C VAL A 116 3.56 4.02 17.51
N TYR A 117 2.35 3.46 17.52
CA TYR A 117 1.94 2.36 18.37
C TYR A 117 0.88 1.52 17.66
N ASP A 118 0.92 0.22 17.91
CA ASP A 118 -0.13 -0.71 17.51
C ASP A 118 -0.54 -1.57 18.72
N PRO A 119 -1.83 -1.71 19.02
CA PRO A 119 -2.30 -2.47 20.18
C PRO A 119 -2.15 -3.98 20.05
N VAL A 120 -1.97 -4.49 18.83
CA VAL A 120 -1.89 -5.93 18.53
C VAL A 120 -0.47 -6.34 18.15
N TRP A 121 0.22 -5.49 17.40
CA TRP A 121 1.51 -5.80 16.80
C TRP A 121 2.69 -5.23 17.60
N ASN A 122 3.70 -6.07 17.76
CA ASN A 122 5.05 -5.58 18.05
C ASN A 122 5.62 -4.95 16.76
N LEU A 123 5.99 -3.66 16.83
CA LEU A 123 6.38 -2.89 15.64
C LEU A 123 7.72 -3.32 15.02
N GLU A 124 8.62 -3.93 15.80
CA GLU A 124 9.85 -4.52 15.26
C GLU A 124 9.51 -5.75 14.40
N ARG A 125 8.63 -6.63 14.90
CA ARG A 125 8.15 -7.78 14.15
C ARG A 125 7.38 -7.36 12.89
N SER A 126 6.54 -6.33 12.97
CA SER A 126 5.80 -5.88 11.80
C SER A 126 6.73 -5.25 10.75
N ALA A 127 7.77 -4.52 11.18
CA ALA A 127 8.82 -4.01 10.30
C ALA A 127 9.64 -5.13 9.64
N ASP A 128 9.99 -6.19 10.37
CA ASP A 128 10.66 -7.37 9.82
C ASP A 128 9.82 -8.05 8.74
N LEU A 129 8.53 -8.26 8.99
CA LEU A 129 7.61 -8.85 8.02
C LEU A 129 7.42 -7.93 6.81
N THR A 130 7.27 -6.62 7.03
CA THR A 130 7.19 -5.63 5.95
C THR A 130 8.43 -5.71 5.07
N SER A 131 9.61 -5.71 5.69
CA SER A 131 10.88 -5.85 4.97
C SER A 131 10.98 -7.17 4.22
N HIS A 132 10.53 -8.27 4.81
CA HIS A 132 10.51 -9.59 4.18
C HIS A 132 9.68 -9.58 2.89
N PHE A 133 8.42 -9.15 2.95
CA PHE A 133 7.52 -9.14 1.80
C PHE A 133 8.00 -8.16 0.72
N VAL A 134 8.36 -6.93 1.10
CA VAL A 134 8.85 -5.93 0.15
C VAL A 134 10.13 -6.38 -0.53
N THR A 135 11.08 -6.93 0.23
CA THR A 135 12.35 -7.41 -0.35
C THR A 135 12.11 -8.59 -1.28
N ALA A 136 11.33 -9.59 -0.87
CA ALA A 136 11.05 -10.74 -1.72
C ALA A 136 10.33 -10.33 -3.01
N PHE A 137 9.38 -9.39 -2.93
CA PHE A 137 8.66 -8.86 -4.07
C PHE A 137 9.59 -8.14 -5.04
N LEU A 138 10.38 -7.17 -4.56
CA LEU A 138 11.29 -6.41 -5.42
C LEU A 138 12.42 -7.28 -6.00
N LEU A 139 12.92 -8.27 -5.26
CA LEU A 139 13.89 -9.23 -5.78
C LEU A 139 13.32 -10.09 -6.91
N THR A 140 12.07 -10.54 -6.74
CA THR A 140 11.35 -11.28 -7.78
C THR A 140 11.19 -10.43 -9.03
N GLN A 141 10.68 -9.20 -8.88
CA GLN A 141 10.30 -8.36 -10.02
C GLN A 141 11.50 -7.75 -10.76
N PHE A 142 12.56 -7.34 -10.06
CA PHE A 142 13.71 -6.69 -10.70
C PHE A 142 14.83 -7.63 -11.07
N PHE A 143 14.92 -8.80 -10.43
CA PHE A 143 16.05 -9.72 -10.62
C PHE A 143 15.63 -11.15 -10.98
N GLY A 144 14.33 -11.46 -11.00
CA GLY A 144 13.85 -12.82 -11.27
C GLY A 144 14.33 -13.83 -10.24
N ASP A 145 14.52 -13.41 -8.98
CA ASP A 145 15.03 -14.28 -7.92
C ASP A 145 14.01 -15.38 -7.57
N GLU A 146 14.30 -16.62 -7.95
CA GLU A 146 13.42 -17.77 -7.75
C GLU A 146 13.18 -18.08 -6.25
N ALA A 147 14.16 -17.83 -5.38
CA ALA A 147 14.01 -18.07 -3.96
C ALA A 147 13.11 -17.00 -3.32
N ALA A 148 13.23 -15.75 -3.78
CA ALA A 148 12.33 -14.67 -3.39
C ALA A 148 10.89 -14.93 -3.86
N ALA A 149 10.71 -15.39 -5.11
CA ALA A 149 9.40 -15.77 -5.63
C ALA A 149 8.78 -16.92 -4.81
N ALA A 150 9.57 -17.96 -4.51
CA ALA A 150 9.11 -19.07 -3.69
C ALA A 150 8.67 -18.64 -2.28
N ALA A 151 9.34 -17.63 -1.69
CA ALA A 151 8.97 -17.07 -0.39
C ALA A 151 7.61 -16.34 -0.41
N LEU A 152 7.17 -15.86 -1.58
CA LEU A 152 5.86 -15.22 -1.79
C LEU A 152 4.75 -16.19 -2.21
N SER A 153 5.06 -17.48 -2.41
CA SER A 153 4.01 -18.44 -2.75
C SER A 153 3.00 -18.60 -1.61
N ALA A 154 1.73 -18.83 -1.95
CA ALA A 154 0.65 -19.00 -0.96
C ALA A 154 0.95 -20.09 0.09
N ALA A 155 1.71 -21.12 -0.29
CA ALA A 155 2.11 -22.20 0.62
C ALA A 155 3.23 -21.81 1.60
N ALA A 156 4.12 -20.90 1.20
CA ALA A 156 5.24 -20.46 2.04
C ALA A 156 4.82 -19.43 3.09
N VAL A 157 3.85 -18.57 2.76
CA VAL A 157 3.39 -17.50 3.65
C VAL A 157 2.45 -18.07 4.71
N GLN A 158 3.00 -18.38 5.88
CA GLN A 158 2.28 -18.96 7.03
C GLN A 158 2.57 -18.19 8.33
N PHE A 159 2.84 -16.89 8.24
CA PHE A 159 3.17 -16.07 9.40
C PHE A 159 1.95 -15.84 10.30
N PRO A 160 2.05 -16.08 11.62
CA PRO A 160 0.93 -15.85 12.54
C PRO A 160 0.46 -14.40 12.51
N GLY A 161 -0.84 -14.19 12.31
CA GLY A 161 -1.45 -12.86 12.24
C GLY A 161 -1.47 -12.26 10.83
N ILE A 162 -0.95 -12.94 9.81
CA ILE A 162 -1.03 -12.48 8.42
C ILE A 162 -2.16 -13.21 7.69
N ILE A 163 -3.03 -12.45 7.03
CA ILE A 163 -3.86 -12.93 5.92
C ILE A 163 -3.09 -12.61 4.64
N TYR A 164 -2.96 -13.61 3.77
CA TYR A 164 -2.21 -13.48 2.53
C TYR A 164 -3.02 -14.00 1.36
N ASP A 165 -3.05 -13.22 0.28
CA ASP A 165 -3.54 -13.65 -1.02
C ASP A 165 -2.53 -13.25 -2.10
N THR A 166 -2.47 -14.04 -3.17
CA THR A 166 -1.55 -13.79 -4.28
C THR A 166 -2.06 -14.36 -5.59
N ASN A 167 -1.71 -13.68 -6.68
CA ASN A 167 -1.91 -14.14 -8.04
C ASN A 167 -0.66 -13.79 -8.86
N GLY A 168 0.04 -14.81 -9.37
CA GLY A 168 1.25 -14.66 -10.17
C GLY A 168 2.57 -14.92 -9.43
N PHE A 169 2.52 -15.29 -8.14
CA PHE A 169 3.69 -15.66 -7.32
C PHE A 169 3.59 -17.07 -6.73
#